data_AF-A0A2V5R7E0-F1
#
_entry.id   AF-A0A2V5R7E0-F1
#
_cell.length_a   1.000
_cell.length_b   1.000
_cell.length_c   1.000
_cell.angle_alpha   90.00
_cell.angle_beta   90.00
_cell.angle_gamma   90.00
#
_symmetry.space_group_name_H-M   'P 1'
#
loop_
_entity.id
_entity.type
_entity.pdbx_description
1 polymer ?
#
loop_
_entity_poly.entity_id
_entity_poly.type
_entity_poly.pdbx_seq_one_letter_code
_entity_poly.pdbx_strand_id
1 'polypeptide(L)'
;MLDVEQNRRVRKYSTGEIIQRVLWMFAQPFFRFSPRPCFGWRRFVLRCFGAKIGRNVHVYPSATIYFPWNLDAGDESAIAEHAFIYNLGRVTLGARATISHRAHLCAGTHDHTKADFPLLRPPITIGTEAWICADAFVGPGVTIGEGAIVGARAVAMKDVRPWSPVKNEGANLRDCLASVSFAEEIVVVDSASTDGTLAIAKAAGARVVQFVWNGSFPRKKNWALENIPWQHEWVLIVDADERVTPDLESEIRKAICRTDVDGFYLNRRFWFLDGWINHCGYFPSWNLRLFRHRLGRYEQIEIHDDILSGDNEVHEHVLLNGRAEYLSAPMEHYAFPAIATFVEKHNRYSTWEAAAAGKLHEREGEKTLRARPFGNAVEGKRWLKKLATRAPFRPSLRFLYHYIWKQGFRDGYRGWVLCRLLAWYERMILLKEREATARARFTSYPTTPG
;
A
#
# COMPACT_ATOMS: atom_id res chain seq x y z
N MET A 1 7.78 37.46 -15.56
CA MET A 1 6.67 37.45 -16.53
C MET A 1 7.04 36.48 -17.64
N LEU A 2 6.11 35.64 -18.12
CA LEU A 2 6.36 34.67 -19.21
C LEU A 2 6.72 35.41 -20.51
N ASP A 3 7.87 35.13 -21.10
CA ASP A 3 8.26 35.66 -22.42
C ASP A 3 7.94 34.62 -23.51
N VAL A 4 6.73 34.72 -24.04
CA VAL A 4 6.21 33.81 -25.06
C VAL A 4 6.99 33.93 -26.37
N GLU A 5 7.46 35.13 -26.71
CA GLU A 5 8.16 35.37 -27.97
C GLU A 5 9.56 34.75 -27.93
N GLN A 6 10.27 34.93 -26.81
CA GLN A 6 11.54 34.27 -26.57
C GLN A 6 11.38 32.74 -26.55
N ASN A 7 10.40 32.18 -25.84
CA ASN A 7 10.17 30.72 -25.80
C ASN A 7 9.94 30.12 -27.20
N ARG A 8 9.21 30.83 -28.08
CA ARG A 8 8.94 30.38 -29.45
C ARG A 8 10.16 30.46 -30.36
N ARG A 9 11.08 31.40 -30.11
CA ARG A 9 12.35 31.54 -30.84
C ARG A 9 13.39 30.51 -30.42
N VAL A 10 13.34 30.00 -29.20
CA VAL A 10 14.29 28.99 -28.70
C VAL A 10 14.11 27.68 -29.48
N ARG A 11 15.20 27.24 -30.10
CA ARG A 11 15.27 25.97 -30.83
C ARG A 11 15.28 24.80 -29.84
N LYS A 12 14.14 24.10 -29.71
CA LYS A 12 13.96 22.99 -28.74
C LYS A 12 14.57 21.66 -29.17
N TYR A 13 14.87 21.50 -30.47
CA TYR A 13 15.35 20.26 -31.07
C TYR A 13 16.51 20.50 -32.04
N SER A 14 17.48 19.59 -32.06
CA SER A 14 18.55 19.61 -33.05
C SER A 14 18.05 19.27 -34.46
N THR A 15 18.84 19.55 -35.49
CA THR A 15 18.48 19.17 -36.88
C THR A 15 18.34 17.66 -37.00
N GLY A 16 19.25 16.90 -36.39
CA GLY A 16 19.21 15.44 -36.39
C GLY A 16 17.94 14.89 -35.74
N GLU A 17 17.52 15.45 -34.61
CA GLU A 17 16.28 15.05 -33.94
C GLU A 17 15.04 15.33 -34.81
N ILE A 18 15.00 16.46 -35.51
CA ILE A 18 13.91 16.77 -36.43
C ILE A 18 13.85 15.74 -37.56
N ILE A 19 14.99 15.39 -38.15
CA ILE A 19 15.08 14.37 -39.20
C ILE A 19 14.59 13.02 -38.67
N GLN A 20 15.07 12.58 -37.50
CA GLN A 20 14.65 11.32 -36.89
C GLN A 20 13.14 11.29 -36.59
N ARG A 21 12.55 12.42 -36.17
CA ARG A 21 11.10 12.54 -35.95
C ARG A 21 10.31 12.39 -37.24
N VAL A 22 10.76 13.01 -38.33
CA VAL A 22 10.13 12.88 -39.65
C VAL A 22 10.22 11.44 -40.12
N LEU A 23 11.38 10.80 -40.03
CA LEU A 23 11.54 9.39 -40.38
C LEU A 23 10.63 8.48 -39.53
N TRP A 24 10.54 8.76 -38.22
CA TRP A 24 9.67 8.00 -37.32
C TRP A 24 8.19 8.16 -37.66
N MET A 25 7.76 9.37 -38.05
CA MET A 25 6.40 9.62 -38.52
C MET A 25 6.03 8.73 -39.72
N PHE A 26 6.95 8.52 -40.66
CA PHE A 26 6.74 7.60 -41.79
C PHE A 26 6.80 6.12 -41.41
N ALA A 27 7.47 5.76 -40.31
CA ALA A 27 7.52 4.39 -39.81
C ALA A 27 6.30 3.99 -38.94
N GLN A 28 5.57 4.97 -38.38
CA GLN A 28 4.41 4.73 -37.53
C GLN A 28 3.34 3.81 -38.13
N PRO A 29 2.96 3.89 -39.43
CA PRO A 29 2.01 2.95 -40.03
C PRO A 29 2.46 1.49 -39.93
N PHE A 30 3.75 1.22 -40.18
CA PHE A 30 4.33 -0.13 -40.09
C PHE A 30 4.33 -0.67 -38.66
N PHE A 31 4.41 0.22 -37.67
CA PHE A 31 4.29 -0.15 -36.27
C PHE A 31 2.83 -0.37 -35.87
N ARG A 32 1.95 0.62 -36.09
CA ARG A 32 0.57 0.66 -35.58
C ARG A 32 -0.39 -0.28 -36.27
N PHE A 33 -0.20 -0.55 -37.56
CA PHE A 33 -1.08 -1.45 -38.32
C PHE A 33 -0.59 -2.91 -38.35
N SER A 34 0.48 -3.22 -37.61
CA SER A 34 0.92 -4.61 -37.46
C SER A 34 -0.07 -5.42 -36.58
N PRO A 35 -0.45 -6.65 -36.97
CA PRO A 35 -1.34 -7.49 -36.16
C PRO A 35 -0.81 -7.71 -34.74
N ARG A 36 -1.72 -7.89 -33.76
CA ARG A 36 -1.34 -8.05 -32.34
C ARG A 36 -0.27 -9.12 -32.09
N PRO A 37 -0.29 -10.32 -32.70
CA PRO A 37 0.75 -11.33 -32.46
C PRO A 37 2.15 -10.95 -32.96
N CYS A 38 2.28 -9.95 -33.85
CA CYS A 38 3.54 -9.56 -34.48
C CYS A 38 4.47 -8.73 -33.57
N PHE A 39 4.69 -9.18 -32.33
CA PHE A 39 5.59 -8.50 -31.38
C PHE A 39 7.03 -8.45 -31.90
N GLY A 40 7.50 -9.49 -32.60
CA GLY A 40 8.83 -9.53 -33.22
C GLY A 40 9.07 -8.43 -34.24
N TRP A 41 8.07 -8.17 -35.09
CA TRP A 41 8.11 -7.07 -36.06
C TRP A 41 8.22 -5.72 -35.39
N ARG A 42 7.40 -5.45 -34.37
CA ARG A 42 7.44 -4.17 -33.64
C ARG A 42 8.77 -3.96 -32.91
N ARG A 43 9.36 -5.02 -32.34
CA ARG A 43 10.71 -4.96 -31.78
C ARG A 43 11.75 -4.59 -32.84
N PHE A 44 11.67 -5.19 -34.04
CA PHE A 44 12.55 -4.85 -35.16
C PHE A 44 12.42 -3.39 -35.58
N VAL A 45 11.20 -2.92 -35.83
CA VAL A 45 10.93 -1.53 -36.22
C VAL A 45 11.49 -0.56 -35.17
N LEU A 46 11.22 -0.78 -33.87
CA LEU A 46 11.75 0.10 -32.81
C LEU A 46 13.29 0.12 -32.77
N ARG A 47 13.94 -1.03 -32.97
CA ARG A 47 15.42 -1.11 -33.01
C ARG A 47 16.01 -0.37 -34.21
N CYS A 48 15.37 -0.41 -35.38
CA CYS A 48 15.78 0.39 -36.55
C CYS A 48 15.79 1.90 -36.26
N PHE A 49 14.99 2.35 -35.29
CA PHE A 49 14.94 3.74 -34.83
C PHE A 49 15.71 3.99 -33.53
N GLY A 50 16.65 3.11 -33.18
CA GLY A 50 17.60 3.30 -32.09
C GLY A 50 17.12 2.85 -30.70
N ALA A 51 15.94 2.26 -30.58
CA ALA A 51 15.47 1.72 -29.30
C ALA A 51 16.29 0.49 -28.89
N LYS A 52 16.62 0.37 -27.61
CA LYS A 52 17.27 -0.82 -27.04
C LYS A 52 16.22 -1.77 -26.50
N ILE A 53 15.79 -2.73 -27.31
CA ILE A 53 14.71 -3.66 -26.96
C ILE A 53 15.29 -5.06 -26.70
N GLY A 54 14.96 -5.66 -25.55
CA GLY A 54 15.36 -6.99 -25.13
C GLY A 54 14.64 -8.14 -25.85
N ARG A 55 14.82 -9.35 -25.33
CA ARG A 55 14.17 -10.61 -25.77
C ARG A 55 12.72 -10.64 -25.29
N ASN A 56 11.82 -11.22 -26.08
CA ASN A 56 10.41 -11.42 -25.71
C ASN A 56 9.64 -10.18 -25.21
N VAL A 57 10.09 -8.98 -25.55
CA VAL A 57 9.37 -7.74 -25.22
C VAL A 57 8.07 -7.64 -26.01
N HIS A 58 6.97 -7.37 -25.32
CA HIS A 58 5.64 -7.21 -25.91
C HIS A 58 5.21 -5.75 -25.93
N VAL A 59 5.40 -5.08 -27.07
CA VAL A 59 4.83 -3.75 -27.31
C VAL A 59 3.55 -3.93 -28.13
N TYR A 60 2.44 -3.34 -27.70
CA TYR A 60 1.15 -3.44 -28.39
C TYR A 60 1.05 -2.41 -29.52
N PRO A 61 0.31 -2.71 -30.61
CA PRO A 61 0.24 -1.84 -31.80
C PRO A 61 -0.37 -0.47 -31.52
N SER A 62 -1.25 -0.35 -30.51
CA SER A 62 -1.87 0.90 -30.12
C SER A 62 -1.04 1.76 -29.16
N ALA A 63 0.07 1.22 -28.62
CA ALA A 63 0.98 1.98 -27.77
C ALA A 63 1.62 3.13 -28.57
N THR A 64 1.88 4.25 -27.90
CA THR A 64 2.50 5.41 -28.52
C THR A 64 3.88 5.61 -27.94
N ILE A 65 4.92 5.37 -28.75
CA ILE A 65 6.32 5.66 -28.42
C ILE A 65 6.71 6.97 -29.13
N TYR A 66 7.04 8.01 -28.36
CA TYR A 66 7.27 9.34 -28.93
C TYR A 66 8.59 9.41 -29.69
N PHE A 67 9.71 9.05 -29.06
CA PHE A 67 11.07 9.01 -29.61
C PHE A 67 11.72 7.64 -29.38
N PRO A 68 11.70 6.70 -30.33
CA PRO A 68 12.22 5.34 -30.12
C PRO A 68 13.68 5.30 -29.65
N TRP A 69 14.54 6.20 -30.14
CA TRP A 69 15.95 6.30 -29.74
C TRP A 69 16.19 6.64 -28.26
N ASN A 70 15.14 7.01 -27.53
CA ASN A 70 15.17 7.26 -26.09
C ASN A 70 14.48 6.15 -25.28
N LEU A 71 14.16 5.01 -25.89
CA LEU A 71 13.52 3.88 -25.22
C LEU A 71 14.50 2.72 -25.02
N ASP A 72 14.65 2.31 -23.78
CA ASP A 72 15.29 1.06 -23.40
C ASP A 72 14.23 0.17 -22.74
N ALA A 73 14.11 -1.08 -23.19
CA ALA A 73 13.17 -2.05 -22.64
C ALA A 73 13.87 -3.41 -22.44
N GLY A 74 13.98 -3.84 -21.18
CA GLY A 74 14.60 -5.10 -20.79
C GLY A 74 13.79 -6.33 -21.21
N ASP A 75 14.42 -7.49 -21.08
CA ASP A 75 13.85 -8.79 -21.49
C ASP A 75 12.47 -9.04 -20.84
N GLU A 76 11.53 -9.59 -21.60
CA GLU A 76 10.18 -9.96 -21.17
C GLU A 76 9.30 -8.82 -20.62
N SER A 77 9.74 -7.56 -20.79
CA SER A 77 8.93 -6.39 -20.49
C SER A 77 7.72 -6.24 -21.43
N ALA A 78 6.69 -5.50 -20.99
CA ALA A 78 5.48 -5.26 -21.76
C ALA A 78 5.03 -3.79 -21.75
N ILE A 79 4.57 -3.31 -22.90
CA ILE A 79 3.93 -1.99 -23.08
C ILE A 79 2.56 -2.22 -23.73
N ALA A 80 1.51 -2.11 -22.92
CA ALA A 80 0.15 -2.47 -23.29
C ALA A 80 -0.58 -1.41 -24.14
N GLU A 81 -1.84 -1.69 -24.43
CA GLU A 81 -2.67 -0.91 -25.36
C GLU A 81 -2.82 0.54 -24.92
N HIS A 82 -2.66 1.46 -25.87
CA HIS A 82 -2.81 2.90 -25.64
C HIS A 82 -1.89 3.48 -24.54
N ALA A 83 -0.89 2.75 -24.06
CA ALA A 83 0.13 3.32 -23.19
C ALA A 83 0.88 4.42 -23.95
N PHE A 84 1.06 5.58 -23.30
CA PHE A 84 1.74 6.73 -23.89
C PHE A 84 3.11 6.93 -23.25
N ILE A 85 4.16 6.62 -24.02
CA ILE A 85 5.54 6.76 -23.62
C ILE A 85 6.07 8.06 -24.23
N TYR A 86 5.90 9.16 -23.51
CA TYR A 86 6.38 10.49 -23.87
C TYR A 86 7.86 10.65 -23.47
N ASN A 87 8.72 9.90 -24.15
CA ASN A 87 10.16 9.80 -23.88
C ASN A 87 10.98 10.91 -24.56
N LEU A 88 10.68 12.17 -24.22
CA LEU A 88 11.56 13.30 -24.56
C LEU A 88 12.94 13.14 -23.91
N GLY A 89 12.96 12.81 -22.62
CA GLY A 89 14.10 12.21 -21.93
C GLY A 89 14.12 10.69 -22.06
N ARG A 90 15.22 10.06 -21.67
CA ARG A 90 15.38 8.59 -21.76
C ARG A 90 14.40 7.88 -20.83
N VAL A 91 13.69 6.87 -21.34
CA VAL A 91 12.81 6.00 -20.57
C VAL A 91 13.39 4.59 -20.60
N THR A 92 13.70 4.06 -19.41
CA THR A 92 14.27 2.72 -19.25
C THR A 92 13.27 1.82 -18.55
N LEU A 93 12.95 0.67 -19.14
CA LEU A 93 12.16 -0.39 -18.51
C LEU A 93 13.09 -1.56 -18.19
N GLY A 94 13.08 -2.03 -16.95
CA GLY A 94 13.79 -3.23 -16.51
C GLY A 94 13.20 -4.51 -17.11
N ALA A 95 13.84 -5.64 -16.85
CA ALA A 95 13.33 -6.94 -17.29
C ALA A 95 11.98 -7.23 -16.62
N ARG A 96 11.04 -7.86 -17.33
CA ARG A 96 9.69 -8.21 -16.84
C ARG A 96 8.85 -7.02 -16.32
N ALA A 97 9.28 -5.77 -16.56
CA ALA A 97 8.50 -4.60 -16.21
C ALA A 97 7.23 -4.52 -17.07
N THR A 98 6.09 -4.17 -16.46
CA THR A 98 4.80 -4.10 -17.13
C THR A 98 4.24 -2.69 -17.11
N ILE A 99 3.96 -2.14 -18.28
CA ILE A 99 3.22 -0.90 -18.46
C ILE A 99 1.81 -1.24 -18.94
N SER A 100 0.82 -1.08 -18.08
CA SER A 100 -0.59 -1.37 -18.38
C SER A 100 -1.22 -0.38 -19.33
N HIS A 101 -2.41 -0.74 -19.81
CA HIS A 101 -3.14 0.02 -20.80
C HIS A 101 -3.41 1.46 -20.34
N ARG A 102 -3.28 2.41 -21.27
CA ARG A 102 -3.47 3.86 -21.07
C ARG A 102 -2.56 4.52 -20.03
N ALA A 103 -1.56 3.81 -19.49
CA ALA A 103 -0.56 4.44 -18.62
C ALA A 103 0.27 5.48 -19.39
N HIS A 104 0.71 6.54 -18.72
CA HIS A 104 1.45 7.65 -19.31
C HIS A 104 2.79 7.86 -18.59
N LEU A 105 3.90 7.62 -19.29
CA LEU A 105 5.24 7.96 -18.81
C LEU A 105 5.69 9.27 -19.49
N CYS A 106 5.88 10.33 -18.70
CA CYS A 106 6.17 11.68 -19.21
C CYS A 106 7.59 12.14 -18.84
N ALA A 107 8.57 11.82 -19.68
CA ALA A 107 9.98 12.19 -19.46
C ALA A 107 10.31 13.60 -19.99
N GLY A 108 9.37 14.53 -19.92
CA GLY A 108 9.50 15.86 -20.49
C GLY A 108 8.77 16.91 -19.67
N THR A 109 9.42 18.03 -19.39
CA THR A 109 8.83 19.15 -18.64
C THR A 109 9.50 20.47 -19.03
N HIS A 110 9.12 21.57 -18.39
CA HIS A 110 9.71 22.88 -18.60
C HIS A 110 10.20 23.46 -17.27
N ASP A 111 11.32 24.18 -17.31
CA ASP A 111 11.76 24.98 -16.17
C ASP A 111 10.91 26.27 -16.10
N HIS A 112 9.85 26.21 -15.30
CA HIS A 112 8.92 27.33 -15.12
C HIS A 112 9.53 28.49 -14.30
N THR A 113 10.72 28.32 -13.73
CA THR A 113 11.41 29.38 -12.98
C THR A 113 12.08 30.40 -13.90
N LYS A 114 12.28 30.04 -15.18
CA LYS A 114 12.87 30.92 -16.20
C LYS A 114 11.80 31.47 -17.13
N ALA A 115 11.95 32.74 -17.53
CA ALA A 115 10.98 33.44 -18.36
C ALA A 115 10.76 32.80 -19.74
N ASP A 116 11.79 32.14 -20.26
CA ASP A 116 11.81 31.45 -21.55
C ASP A 116 11.38 29.98 -21.48
N PHE A 117 10.99 29.45 -20.31
CA PHE A 117 10.44 28.10 -20.10
C PHE A 117 11.23 27.00 -20.87
N PRO A 118 12.55 26.84 -20.63
CA PRO A 118 13.36 25.93 -21.40
C PRO A 118 12.90 24.48 -21.17
N LEU A 119 12.99 23.67 -22.23
CA LEU A 119 12.57 22.28 -22.22
C LEU A 119 13.57 21.44 -21.40
N LEU A 120 13.07 20.75 -20.38
CA LEU A 120 13.79 19.78 -19.58
C LEU A 120 13.41 18.35 -20.00
N ARG A 121 14.42 17.47 -20.06
CA ARG A 121 14.27 16.09 -20.53
C ARG A 121 14.82 15.07 -19.51
N PRO A 122 14.36 15.10 -18.25
CA PRO A 122 14.88 14.21 -17.23
C PRO A 122 14.45 12.76 -17.53
N PRO A 123 15.28 11.76 -17.17
CA PRO A 123 14.99 10.37 -17.45
C PRO A 123 13.86 9.83 -16.58
N ILE A 124 13.22 8.74 -17.01
CA ILE A 124 12.37 7.89 -16.17
C ILE A 124 12.98 6.49 -16.16
N THR A 125 13.07 5.90 -14.98
CA THR A 125 13.56 4.52 -14.82
C THR A 125 12.47 3.68 -14.19
N ILE A 126 12.08 2.60 -14.84
CA ILE A 126 11.14 1.59 -14.33
C ILE A 126 11.97 0.33 -14.04
N GLY A 127 12.00 -0.11 -12.80
CA GLY A 127 12.80 -1.24 -12.34
C GLY A 127 12.32 -2.58 -12.90
N THR A 128 13.16 -3.60 -12.75
CA THR A 128 12.81 -4.99 -13.07
C THR A 128 11.52 -5.39 -12.35
N GLU A 129 10.62 -6.13 -12.99
CA GLU A 129 9.34 -6.61 -12.42
C GLU A 129 8.39 -5.52 -11.89
N ALA A 130 8.67 -4.23 -12.12
CA ALA A 130 7.79 -3.16 -11.70
C ALA A 130 6.51 -3.12 -12.55
N TRP A 131 5.40 -2.73 -11.94
CA TRP A 131 4.10 -2.66 -12.60
C TRP A 131 3.50 -1.26 -12.55
N ILE A 132 3.34 -0.64 -13.70
CA ILE A 132 2.59 0.61 -13.87
C ILE A 132 1.17 0.24 -14.27
N CYS A 133 0.22 0.42 -13.36
CA CYS A 133 -1.16 0.00 -13.57
C CYS A 133 -1.92 0.92 -14.54
N ALA A 134 -3.13 0.50 -14.89
CA ALA A 134 -3.97 1.16 -15.87
C ALA A 134 -4.19 2.64 -15.56
N ASP A 135 -4.11 3.48 -16.59
CA ASP A 135 -4.32 4.94 -16.49
C ASP A 135 -3.38 5.67 -15.51
N ALA A 136 -2.32 5.03 -15.00
CA ALA A 136 -1.37 5.67 -14.12
C ALA A 136 -0.45 6.65 -14.86
N PHE A 137 0.01 7.69 -14.18
CA PHE A 137 0.94 8.68 -14.69
C PHE A 137 2.28 8.59 -13.94
N VAL A 138 3.40 8.59 -14.66
CA VAL A 138 4.75 8.71 -14.10
C VAL A 138 5.40 9.97 -14.64
N GLY A 139 5.79 10.84 -13.72
CA GLY A 139 6.31 12.16 -14.01
C GLY A 139 7.79 12.20 -14.40
N PRO A 140 8.25 13.38 -14.83
CA PRO A 140 9.62 13.61 -15.27
C PRO A 140 10.62 13.38 -14.14
N GLY A 141 11.69 12.61 -14.38
CA GLY A 141 12.76 12.38 -13.39
C GLY A 141 12.49 11.24 -12.40
N VAL A 142 11.36 10.54 -12.51
CA VAL A 142 10.94 9.55 -11.51
C VAL A 142 11.60 8.19 -11.76
N THR A 143 12.09 7.59 -10.68
CA THR A 143 12.54 6.19 -10.61
C THR A 143 11.51 5.34 -9.88
N ILE A 144 10.98 4.34 -10.58
CA ILE A 144 10.15 3.27 -10.01
C ILE A 144 11.07 2.09 -9.76
N GLY A 145 11.20 1.67 -8.50
CA GLY A 145 12.08 0.59 -8.10
C GLY A 145 11.60 -0.78 -8.55
N GLU A 146 12.48 -1.77 -8.44
CA GLU A 146 12.20 -3.17 -8.79
C GLU A 146 10.96 -3.71 -8.07
N GLY A 147 10.06 -4.39 -8.79
CA GLY A 147 8.84 -4.98 -8.24
C GLY A 147 7.83 -3.98 -7.66
N ALA A 148 8.04 -2.67 -7.83
CA ALA A 148 7.14 -1.65 -7.31
C ALA A 148 5.87 -1.52 -8.15
N ILE A 149 4.75 -1.22 -7.51
CA ILE A 149 3.44 -1.05 -8.17
C ILE A 149 3.01 0.41 -8.11
N VAL A 150 2.85 1.05 -9.28
CA VAL A 150 2.13 2.33 -9.39
C VAL A 150 0.67 2.02 -9.65
N GLY A 151 -0.16 2.17 -8.62
CA GLY A 151 -1.58 1.80 -8.66
C GLY A 151 -2.37 2.47 -9.79
N ALA A 152 -3.50 1.87 -10.16
CA ALA A 152 -4.31 2.36 -11.27
C ALA A 152 -4.74 3.82 -11.04
N ARG A 153 -4.61 4.67 -12.06
CA ARG A 153 -4.86 6.12 -12.01
C ARG A 153 -4.01 6.90 -11.00
N ALA A 154 -2.96 6.31 -10.42
CA ALA A 154 -2.05 7.02 -9.54
C ALA A 154 -1.16 7.97 -10.35
N VAL A 155 -0.66 9.02 -9.68
CA VAL A 155 0.28 9.99 -10.24
C VAL A 155 1.58 9.91 -9.44
N ALA A 156 2.62 9.30 -10.02
CA ALA A 156 3.95 9.24 -9.43
C ALA A 156 4.76 10.46 -9.87
N MET A 157 4.93 11.44 -8.98
CA MET A 157 5.78 12.63 -9.19
C MET A 157 7.09 12.58 -8.39
N LYS A 158 7.31 11.50 -7.65
CA LYS A 158 8.51 11.21 -6.86
C LYS A 158 8.85 9.73 -7.01
N ASP A 159 10.10 9.39 -6.71
CA ASP A 159 10.58 8.01 -6.78
C ASP A 159 9.72 7.06 -5.94
N VAL A 160 9.40 5.91 -6.53
CA VAL A 160 8.66 4.83 -5.89
C VAL A 160 9.65 3.73 -5.56
N ARG A 161 9.75 3.36 -4.28
CA ARG A 161 10.75 2.38 -3.83
C ARG A 161 10.42 0.96 -4.33
N PRO A 162 11.44 0.09 -4.51
CA PRO A 162 11.23 -1.31 -4.86
C PRO A 162 10.22 -2.01 -3.93
N TRP A 163 9.38 -2.90 -4.49
CA TRP A 163 8.53 -3.86 -3.75
C TRP A 163 7.51 -3.30 -2.72
N SER A 164 6.92 -2.11 -2.93
CA SER A 164 5.90 -1.57 -2.01
C SER A 164 4.53 -2.28 -2.19
N PRO A 165 4.00 -2.96 -1.14
CA PRO A 165 3.35 -2.31 0.00
C PRO A 165 3.80 -2.78 1.41
N VAL A 166 4.16 -1.79 2.26
CA VAL A 166 4.56 -1.80 3.70
C VAL A 166 5.80 -2.63 4.07
N LYS A 167 6.94 -1.98 3.84
CA LYS A 167 8.35 -2.35 4.01
C LYS A 167 9.11 -1.02 3.98
N ASN A 168 10.23 -0.85 4.68
CA ASN A 168 11.01 0.41 4.82
C ASN A 168 10.46 1.44 5.84
N GLU A 169 10.57 1.13 7.14
CA GLU A 169 10.13 1.99 8.26
C GLU A 169 11.28 2.78 8.92
N GLY A 170 12.39 3.04 8.21
CA GLY A 170 13.57 3.66 8.80
C GLY A 170 13.31 5.00 9.52
N ALA A 171 12.31 5.76 9.05
CA ALA A 171 11.91 7.03 9.68
C ALA A 171 11.29 6.86 11.07
N ASN A 172 10.53 5.79 11.29
CA ASN A 172 9.86 5.53 12.56
C ASN A 172 10.64 4.56 13.46
N LEU A 173 11.40 3.64 12.86
CA LEU A 173 12.02 2.53 13.59
C LEU A 173 12.98 3.01 14.69
N ARG A 174 13.70 4.11 14.48
CA ARG A 174 14.66 4.63 15.48
C ARG A 174 13.95 4.96 16.80
N ASP A 175 12.91 5.76 16.74
CA ASP A 175 12.17 6.19 17.92
C ASP A 175 11.39 5.00 18.53
N CYS A 176 10.92 4.07 17.68
CA CYS A 176 10.32 2.81 18.14
C CYS A 176 11.29 2.04 19.03
N LEU A 177 12.48 1.74 18.52
CA LEU A 177 13.50 0.97 19.20
C LEU A 177 14.01 1.68 20.46
N ALA A 178 14.15 3.00 20.41
CA ALA A 178 14.46 3.79 21.60
C ALA A 178 13.39 3.62 22.69
N SER A 179 12.10 3.67 22.33
CA SER A 179 10.99 3.54 23.28
C SER A 179 10.86 2.14 23.91
N VAL A 180 11.43 1.10 23.29
CA VAL A 180 11.42 -0.28 23.81
C VAL A 180 12.80 -0.75 24.26
N SER A 181 13.76 0.15 24.39
CA SER A 181 15.15 -0.15 24.78
C SER A 181 15.27 -0.79 26.18
N PHE A 182 14.20 -0.74 26.97
CA PHE A 182 14.09 -1.39 28.27
C PHE A 182 13.92 -2.91 28.21
N ALA A 183 13.57 -3.46 27.04
CA ALA A 183 13.39 -4.89 26.85
C ALA A 183 14.75 -5.62 26.81
N GLU A 184 14.82 -6.79 27.45
CA GLU A 184 16.04 -7.61 27.49
C GLU A 184 16.35 -8.25 26.13
N GLU A 185 15.31 -8.58 25.35
CA GLU A 185 15.44 -9.07 23.98
C GLU A 185 14.58 -8.21 23.03
N ILE A 186 15.22 -7.66 21.99
CA ILE A 186 14.53 -6.95 20.92
C ILE A 186 14.70 -7.74 19.62
N VAL A 187 13.59 -8.19 19.04
CA VAL A 187 13.57 -8.92 17.76
C VAL A 187 12.81 -8.10 16.72
N VAL A 188 13.46 -7.78 15.61
CA VAL A 188 12.85 -7.10 14.46
C VAL A 188 12.57 -8.12 13.37
N VAL A 189 11.29 -8.39 13.12
CA VAL A 189 10.84 -9.26 12.02
C VAL A 189 10.63 -8.42 10.77
N ASP A 190 11.58 -8.49 9.85
CA ASP A 190 11.66 -7.65 8.67
C ASP A 190 11.17 -8.37 7.42
N SER A 191 10.41 -7.68 6.56
CA SER A 191 9.96 -8.20 5.26
C SER A 191 10.91 -7.82 4.12
N ALA A 192 12.20 -8.11 4.32
CA ALA A 192 13.29 -7.82 3.40
C ALA A 192 13.51 -6.33 3.10
N SER A 193 13.32 -5.42 4.05
CA SER A 193 13.50 -3.97 3.90
C SER A 193 14.77 -3.59 3.14
N THR A 194 14.61 -2.61 2.27
CA THR A 194 15.61 -2.15 1.30
C THR A 194 16.14 -0.75 1.62
N ASP A 195 15.62 -0.10 2.66
CA ASP A 195 16.12 1.17 3.18
C ASP A 195 17.05 0.95 4.39
N GLY A 196 17.33 2.03 5.14
CA GLY A 196 18.15 1.96 6.35
C GLY A 196 17.55 1.18 7.52
N THR A 197 16.32 0.63 7.43
CA THR A 197 15.65 -0.11 8.52
C THR A 197 16.55 -1.20 9.10
N LEU A 198 17.20 -2.01 8.27
CA LEU A 198 18.08 -3.09 8.73
C LEU A 198 19.31 -2.59 9.48
N ALA A 199 19.92 -1.51 8.97
CA ALA A 199 21.07 -0.89 9.62
C ALA A 199 20.67 -0.27 10.96
N ILE A 200 19.51 0.39 11.03
CA ILE A 200 18.97 0.99 12.26
C ILE A 200 18.66 -0.10 13.30
N ALA A 201 18.01 -1.19 12.91
CA ALA A 201 17.71 -2.30 13.81
C ALA A 201 18.99 -2.92 14.39
N LYS A 202 19.97 -3.22 13.54
CA LYS A 202 21.26 -3.77 13.96
C LYS A 202 22.03 -2.80 14.86
N ALA A 203 22.05 -1.51 14.52
CA ALA A 203 22.73 -0.49 15.31
C ALA A 203 22.10 -0.30 16.70
N ALA A 204 20.79 -0.55 16.83
CA ALA A 204 20.09 -0.53 18.11
C ALA A 204 20.25 -1.83 18.92
N GLY A 205 21.04 -2.80 18.45
CA GLY A 205 21.26 -4.09 19.12
C GLY A 205 20.11 -5.09 18.93
N ALA A 206 19.15 -4.82 18.04
CA ALA A 206 18.05 -5.74 17.80
C ALA A 206 18.47 -6.94 16.95
N ARG A 207 17.94 -8.13 17.29
CA ARG A 207 18.06 -9.33 16.46
C ARG A 207 17.11 -9.21 15.27
N VAL A 208 17.67 -9.09 14.08
CA VAL A 208 16.88 -9.03 12.85
C VAL A 208 16.59 -10.44 12.33
N VAL A 209 15.31 -10.76 12.12
CA VAL A 209 14.84 -11.99 11.48
C VAL A 209 14.10 -11.62 10.19
N GLN A 210 14.45 -12.28 9.09
CA GLN A 210 13.79 -12.05 7.81
C GLN A 210 12.54 -12.92 7.68
N PHE A 211 11.45 -12.31 7.23
CA PHE A 211 10.21 -12.97 6.88
C PHE A 211 9.89 -12.74 5.41
N VAL A 212 9.63 -13.82 4.67
CA VAL A 212 9.20 -13.76 3.27
C VAL A 212 7.83 -14.38 3.19
N TRP A 213 6.83 -13.59 2.82
CA TRP A 213 5.48 -14.10 2.60
C TRP A 213 5.45 -15.01 1.37
N ASN A 214 5.08 -16.26 1.57
CA ASN A 214 5.02 -17.29 0.52
C ASN A 214 3.59 -17.57 0.03
N GLY A 215 2.62 -16.72 0.41
CA GLY A 215 1.21 -16.93 0.09
C GLY A 215 0.46 -17.88 1.03
N SER A 216 1.14 -18.51 1.99
CA SER A 216 0.53 -19.51 2.89
C SER A 216 0.63 -19.10 4.36
N PHE A 217 -0.37 -19.47 5.15
CA PHE A 217 -0.35 -19.27 6.59
C PHE A 217 0.77 -20.09 7.26
N PRO A 218 1.33 -19.62 8.40
CA PRO A 218 0.97 -18.42 9.16
C PRO A 218 1.52 -17.11 8.57
N ARG A 219 0.77 -16.01 8.72
CA ARG A 219 1.26 -14.65 8.44
C ARG A 219 2.29 -14.18 9.44
N LYS A 220 2.96 -13.07 9.12
CA LYS A 220 4.18 -12.56 9.80
C LYS A 220 4.17 -12.67 11.32
N LYS A 221 3.12 -12.20 12.00
CA LYS A 221 3.07 -12.19 13.47
C LYS A 221 2.92 -13.60 14.06
N ASN A 222 2.04 -14.44 13.50
CA ASN A 222 1.92 -15.82 13.95
C ASN A 222 3.17 -16.63 13.59
N TRP A 223 3.74 -16.42 12.40
CA TRP A 223 5.00 -17.03 12.00
C TRP A 223 6.12 -16.68 12.99
N ALA A 224 6.22 -15.41 13.39
CA ALA A 224 7.19 -14.95 14.38
C ALA A 224 6.98 -15.63 15.75
N LEU A 225 5.75 -15.69 16.24
CA LEU A 225 5.42 -16.35 17.52
C LEU A 225 5.72 -17.85 17.52
N GLU A 226 5.68 -18.50 16.35
CA GLU A 226 5.89 -19.95 16.19
C GLU A 226 7.35 -20.34 15.91
N ASN A 227 8.07 -19.54 15.11
CA ASN A 227 9.37 -19.94 14.56
C ASN A 227 10.56 -19.28 15.27
N ILE A 228 10.33 -18.19 16.02
CA ILE A 228 11.40 -17.48 16.71
C ILE A 228 11.65 -18.15 18.07
N PRO A 229 12.89 -18.55 18.40
CA PRO A 229 13.23 -19.05 19.73
C PRO A 229 13.31 -17.85 20.69
N TRP A 230 12.20 -17.56 21.37
CA TRP A 230 12.10 -16.49 22.36
C TRP A 230 12.84 -16.85 23.64
N GLN A 231 13.68 -15.94 24.14
CA GLN A 231 14.45 -16.16 25.38
C GLN A 231 13.61 -15.91 26.64
N HIS A 232 12.57 -15.11 26.51
CA HIS A 232 11.69 -14.71 27.60
C HIS A 232 10.25 -15.16 27.34
N GLU A 233 9.51 -15.40 28.42
CA GLU A 233 8.13 -15.88 28.33
C GLU A 233 7.15 -14.78 27.87
N TRP A 234 7.38 -13.55 28.31
CA TRP A 234 6.57 -12.40 27.94
C TRP A 234 7.06 -11.79 26.63
N VAL A 235 6.14 -11.56 25.70
CA VAL A 235 6.38 -10.82 24.46
C VAL A 235 5.54 -9.55 24.43
N LEU A 236 6.18 -8.44 24.04
CA LEU A 236 5.51 -7.19 23.72
C LEU A 236 5.59 -6.97 22.21
N ILE A 237 4.44 -6.92 21.55
CA ILE A 237 4.36 -6.68 20.11
C ILE A 237 4.13 -5.19 19.85
N VAL A 238 5.08 -4.53 19.20
CA VAL A 238 5.02 -3.10 18.85
C VAL A 238 5.24 -2.94 17.35
N ASP A 239 4.35 -2.21 16.68
CA ASP A 239 4.52 -1.87 15.27
C ASP A 239 5.53 -0.70 15.12
N ALA A 240 6.24 -0.60 13.99
CA ALA A 240 7.32 0.38 13.84
C ALA A 240 6.86 1.85 13.97
N ASP A 241 5.57 2.14 13.77
CA ASP A 241 4.91 3.44 13.93
C ASP A 241 4.36 3.68 15.36
N GLU A 242 4.62 2.78 16.31
CA GLU A 242 4.16 2.85 17.70
C GLU A 242 5.32 3.15 18.67
N ARG A 243 5.02 3.82 19.80
CA ARG A 243 5.99 4.12 20.88
C ARG A 243 5.45 3.77 22.25
N VAL A 244 6.27 3.13 23.07
CA VAL A 244 5.97 2.92 24.50
C VAL A 244 6.34 4.19 25.26
N THR A 245 5.39 4.73 26.04
CA THR A 245 5.65 5.90 26.88
C THR A 245 6.39 5.48 28.16
N PRO A 246 7.17 6.36 28.81
CA PRO A 246 7.85 6.04 30.08
C PRO A 246 6.90 5.55 31.18
N ASP A 247 5.69 6.11 31.24
CA ASP A 247 4.66 5.67 32.19
C ASP A 247 4.21 4.24 31.89
N LEU A 248 4.01 3.91 30.60
CA LEU A 248 3.67 2.55 30.19
C LEU A 248 4.82 1.56 30.40
N GLU A 249 6.08 1.96 30.19
CA GLU A 249 7.22 1.12 30.56
C GLU A 249 7.18 0.77 32.05
N SER A 250 6.96 1.75 32.93
CA SER A 250 6.86 1.54 34.38
C SER A 250 5.73 0.58 34.76
N GLU A 251 4.58 0.68 34.08
CA GLU A 251 3.48 -0.27 34.25
C GLU A 251 3.83 -1.67 33.74
N ILE A 252 4.47 -1.79 32.56
CA ILE A 252 4.87 -3.08 31.97
C ILE A 252 5.85 -3.81 32.90
N ARG A 253 6.87 -3.12 33.43
CA ARG A 253 7.84 -3.72 34.36
C ARG A 253 7.19 -4.30 35.61
N LYS A 254 6.12 -3.68 36.12
CA LYS A 254 5.33 -4.21 37.24
C LYS A 254 4.43 -5.36 36.80
N ALA A 255 3.85 -5.25 35.61
CA ALA A 255 2.88 -6.20 35.08
C ALA A 255 3.49 -7.57 34.80
N ILE A 256 4.71 -7.65 34.24
CA ILE A 256 5.37 -8.91 33.91
C ILE A 256 5.79 -9.72 35.15
N CYS A 257 5.88 -9.09 36.31
CA CYS A 257 6.17 -9.76 37.59
C CYS A 257 4.94 -10.49 38.16
N ARG A 258 3.75 -10.29 37.58
CA ARG A 258 2.52 -10.95 38.03
C ARG A 258 2.43 -12.38 37.50
N THR A 259 1.99 -13.29 38.37
CA THR A 259 1.77 -14.71 38.04
C THR A 259 0.30 -15.06 37.86
N ASP A 260 -0.62 -14.14 38.16
CA ASP A 260 -2.08 -14.34 38.11
C ASP A 260 -2.72 -13.87 36.79
N VAL A 261 -1.90 -13.38 35.84
CA VAL A 261 -2.31 -12.81 34.56
C VAL A 261 -1.35 -13.30 33.47
N ASP A 262 -1.91 -13.57 32.29
CA ASP A 262 -1.21 -14.12 31.12
C ASP A 262 -1.07 -13.11 29.97
N GLY A 263 -1.76 -11.96 30.06
CA GLY A 263 -1.71 -10.91 29.05
C GLY A 263 -2.28 -9.57 29.51
N PHE A 264 -1.92 -8.51 28.79
CA PHE A 264 -2.35 -7.15 29.08
C PHE A 264 -2.75 -6.40 27.79
N TYR A 265 -3.94 -5.80 27.85
CA TYR A 265 -4.41 -4.85 26.85
C TYR A 265 -3.74 -3.50 27.07
N LEU A 266 -3.14 -2.97 26.01
CA LEU A 266 -2.52 -1.65 25.97
C LEU A 266 -3.47 -0.70 25.23
N ASN A 267 -3.59 0.52 25.75
CA ASN A 267 -4.38 1.57 25.10
C ASN A 267 -3.51 2.33 24.10
N ARG A 268 -4.01 2.57 22.90
CA ARG A 268 -3.27 3.29 21.84
C ARG A 268 -3.86 4.68 21.64
N ARG A 269 -3.04 5.71 21.76
CA ARG A 269 -3.41 7.09 21.41
C ARG A 269 -2.89 7.40 20.01
N PHE A 270 -3.82 7.80 19.15
CA PHE A 270 -3.55 7.97 17.72
C PHE A 270 -3.21 9.43 17.39
N TRP A 271 -2.06 9.66 16.77
CA TRP A 271 -1.67 10.97 16.22
C TRP A 271 -2.24 11.14 14.82
N PHE A 272 -2.96 12.24 14.58
CA PHE A 272 -3.56 12.53 13.29
C PHE A 272 -3.41 14.00 12.93
N LEU A 273 -2.89 14.26 11.72
CA LEU A 273 -2.50 15.61 11.26
C LEU A 273 -1.49 16.23 12.23
N ASP A 274 -1.94 17.15 13.07
CA ASP A 274 -1.15 17.98 13.97
C ASP A 274 -1.44 17.69 15.46
N GLY A 275 -2.11 16.59 15.80
CA GLY A 275 -2.18 16.17 17.20
C GLY A 275 -3.00 14.93 17.53
N TRP A 276 -3.15 14.69 18.82
CA TRP A 276 -3.81 13.50 19.35
C TRP A 276 -5.33 13.49 19.14
N ILE A 277 -5.85 12.31 18.78
CA ILE A 277 -7.28 12.02 18.75
C ILE A 277 -7.70 11.39 20.07
N ASN A 278 -8.62 12.03 20.78
CA ASN A 278 -9.13 11.55 22.08
C ASN A 278 -10.59 11.07 22.00
N HIS A 279 -11.27 11.35 20.89
CA HIS A 279 -12.65 10.98 20.64
C HIS A 279 -12.74 10.24 19.30
N CYS A 280 -13.82 10.43 18.53
CA CYS A 280 -14.05 9.76 17.24
C CYS A 280 -14.14 8.23 17.32
N GLY A 281 -14.22 7.64 18.51
CA GLY A 281 -14.15 6.18 18.71
C GLY A 281 -12.78 5.57 18.42
N TYR A 282 -11.75 6.41 18.28
CA TYR A 282 -10.34 6.01 18.12
C TYR A 282 -9.59 6.00 19.46
N PHE A 283 -10.19 6.55 20.51
CA PHE A 283 -9.69 6.46 21.87
C PHE A 283 -10.85 6.28 22.86
N PRO A 284 -10.74 5.40 23.87
CA PRO A 284 -9.65 4.42 24.04
C PRO A 284 -9.67 3.32 22.95
N SER A 285 -8.49 2.86 22.55
CA SER A 285 -8.26 1.82 21.54
C SER A 285 -7.40 0.70 22.13
N TRP A 286 -8.08 -0.27 22.73
CA TRP A 286 -7.47 -1.39 23.44
C TRP A 286 -7.00 -2.50 22.48
N ASN A 287 -5.77 -2.95 22.65
CA ASN A 287 -5.22 -4.09 21.92
C ASN A 287 -4.34 -4.95 22.82
N LEU A 288 -4.50 -6.27 22.75
CA LEU A 288 -3.67 -7.20 23.51
C LEU A 288 -2.29 -7.27 22.85
N ARG A 289 -1.29 -6.61 23.46
CA ARG A 289 0.06 -6.48 22.90
C ARG A 289 1.14 -7.09 23.78
N LEU A 290 0.92 -7.19 25.09
CA LEU A 290 1.83 -7.83 26.05
C LEU A 290 1.21 -9.14 26.53
N PHE A 291 1.84 -10.29 26.28
CA PHE A 291 1.31 -11.57 26.73
C PHE A 291 2.39 -12.66 26.76
N ARG A 292 2.10 -13.78 27.43
CA ARG A 292 2.95 -14.97 27.41
C ARG A 292 2.92 -15.58 26.01
N HIS A 293 4.06 -15.60 25.30
CA HIS A 293 4.10 -15.90 23.87
C HIS A 293 3.58 -17.32 23.52
N ARG A 294 3.58 -18.24 24.48
CA ARG A 294 3.04 -19.62 24.34
C ARG A 294 1.52 -19.68 24.36
N LEU A 295 0.84 -18.66 24.91
CA LEU A 295 -0.60 -18.65 25.15
C LEU A 295 -1.39 -17.81 24.14
N GLY A 296 -0.72 -16.91 23.39
CA GLY A 296 -1.39 -15.98 22.47
C GLY A 296 -1.12 -16.26 20.99
N ARG A 297 -2.16 -16.25 20.16
CA ARG A 297 -2.07 -16.31 18.69
C ARG A 297 -3.03 -15.33 18.05
N TYR A 298 -2.66 -14.73 16.93
CA TYR A 298 -3.59 -13.90 16.17
C TYR A 298 -4.67 -14.75 15.49
N GLU A 299 -5.92 -14.26 15.48
CA GLU A 299 -7.02 -14.85 14.69
C GLU A 299 -6.54 -15.12 13.25
N GLN A 300 -6.98 -16.24 12.66
CA GLN A 300 -6.69 -16.57 11.27
C GLN A 300 -7.92 -16.27 10.42
N ILE A 301 -7.89 -15.17 9.65
CA ILE A 301 -8.96 -14.85 8.70
C ILE A 301 -8.56 -15.33 7.29
N GLU A 302 -9.00 -16.53 6.91
CA GLU A 302 -8.80 -17.07 5.56
C GLU A 302 -9.56 -16.25 4.50
N ILE A 303 -8.83 -15.47 3.70
CA ILE A 303 -9.33 -14.81 2.49
C ILE A 303 -8.57 -15.40 1.30
N HIS A 304 -9.23 -15.58 0.15
CA HIS A 304 -8.61 -16.14 -1.06
C HIS A 304 -7.28 -15.46 -1.40
N ASP A 305 -6.32 -16.27 -1.86
CA ASP A 305 -4.92 -15.92 -2.15
C ASP A 305 -4.75 -14.75 -3.15
N ASP A 306 -5.78 -14.44 -3.94
CA ASP A 306 -5.75 -13.40 -4.96
C ASP A 306 -5.94 -11.96 -4.42
N ILE A 307 -6.24 -11.80 -3.12
CA ILE A 307 -6.55 -10.49 -2.54
C ILE A 307 -5.33 -9.95 -1.79
N LEU A 308 -4.68 -8.97 -2.42
CA LEU A 308 -3.50 -8.24 -1.96
C LEU A 308 -3.73 -7.52 -0.61
N SER A 309 -3.72 -8.24 0.52
CA SER A 309 -3.65 -7.64 1.86
C SER A 309 -2.21 -7.41 2.33
N GLY A 310 -1.22 -7.94 1.60
CA GLY A 310 0.20 -7.93 1.99
C GLY A 310 0.48 -8.96 3.10
N ASP A 311 1.55 -8.77 3.86
CA ASP A 311 2.00 -9.69 4.91
C ASP A 311 1.20 -9.60 6.23
N ASN A 312 0.37 -8.56 6.38
CA ASN A 312 -0.42 -8.29 7.58
C ASN A 312 -1.91 -8.60 7.32
N GLU A 313 -2.58 -9.15 8.32
CA GLU A 313 -4.03 -9.26 8.35
C GLU A 313 -4.68 -7.92 8.71
N VAL A 314 -5.87 -7.67 8.16
CA VAL A 314 -6.66 -6.48 8.46
C VAL A 314 -7.55 -6.82 9.67
N HIS A 315 -7.44 -6.06 10.76
CA HIS A 315 -8.14 -6.28 12.05
C HIS A 315 -7.72 -7.53 12.84
N GLU A 316 -6.42 -7.79 12.89
CA GLU A 316 -5.79 -8.82 13.72
C GLU A 316 -6.10 -8.65 15.23
N HIS A 317 -6.72 -9.67 15.84
CA HIS A 317 -6.92 -9.77 17.29
C HIS A 317 -6.15 -10.96 17.84
N VAL A 318 -5.45 -10.77 18.96
CA VAL A 318 -4.81 -11.88 19.68
C VAL A 318 -5.88 -12.66 20.46
N LEU A 319 -6.01 -13.94 20.15
CA LEU A 319 -6.68 -14.93 20.97
C LEU A 319 -5.70 -15.42 22.03
N LEU A 320 -6.01 -15.16 23.30
CA LEU A 320 -5.21 -15.59 24.45
C LEU A 320 -5.91 -16.74 25.16
N ASN A 321 -5.20 -17.84 25.37
CA ASN A 321 -5.62 -18.89 26.29
C ASN A 321 -5.13 -18.59 27.71
N GLY A 322 -5.81 -17.67 28.40
CA GLY A 322 -5.41 -17.22 29.73
C GLY A 322 -6.17 -15.97 30.17
N ARG A 323 -5.85 -15.48 31.38
CA ARG A 323 -6.46 -14.26 31.92
C ARG A 323 -5.73 -13.04 31.38
N ALA A 324 -6.48 -12.02 30.96
CA ALA A 324 -5.92 -10.74 30.54
C ALA A 324 -6.50 -9.56 31.32
N GLU A 325 -5.67 -8.56 31.59
CA GLU A 325 -6.06 -7.30 32.23
C GLU A 325 -5.69 -6.08 31.37
N TYR A 326 -5.93 -4.87 31.88
CA TYR A 326 -5.69 -3.62 31.16
C TYR A 326 -4.63 -2.80 31.87
N LEU A 327 -3.69 -2.24 31.10
CA LEU A 327 -2.77 -1.21 31.58
C LEU A 327 -3.40 0.18 31.37
N SER A 328 -3.14 1.13 32.26
CA SER A 328 -3.75 2.46 32.21
C SER A 328 -3.02 3.40 31.27
N ALA A 329 -1.69 3.38 31.29
CA ALA A 329 -0.87 4.29 30.50
C ALA A 329 -0.99 3.99 28.99
N PRO A 330 -1.18 5.01 28.15
CA PRO A 330 -1.29 4.81 26.70
C PRO A 330 0.08 4.66 26.04
N MET A 331 0.13 3.86 24.98
CA MET A 331 1.17 3.92 23.95
C MET A 331 0.78 4.92 22.86
N GLU A 332 1.77 5.47 22.19
CA GLU A 332 1.58 6.44 21.10
C GLU A 332 1.60 5.75 19.74
N HIS A 333 0.73 6.16 18.82
CA HIS A 333 0.64 5.59 17.48
C HIS A 333 0.67 6.69 16.40
N TYR A 334 1.76 6.73 15.64
CA TYR A 334 2.05 7.69 14.58
C TYR A 334 1.75 7.14 13.18
N ALA A 335 0.56 6.57 13.00
CA ALA A 335 0.28 5.69 11.87
C ALA A 335 0.27 6.34 10.47
N PHE A 336 0.02 7.65 10.39
CA PHE A 336 -0.12 8.35 9.11
C PHE A 336 0.55 9.72 9.12
N PRO A 337 1.68 9.89 8.41
CA PRO A 337 2.31 11.20 8.28
C PRO A 337 1.52 12.15 7.35
N ALA A 338 0.63 11.60 6.50
CA ALA A 338 -0.16 12.38 5.55
C ALA A 338 -1.51 11.72 5.22
N ILE A 339 -2.46 12.55 4.75
CA ILE A 339 -3.77 12.10 4.26
C ILE A 339 -3.63 11.13 3.08
N ALA A 340 -2.63 11.33 2.22
CA ALA A 340 -2.36 10.43 1.10
C ALA A 340 -2.10 8.99 1.57
N THR A 341 -1.24 8.82 2.58
CA THR A 341 -0.93 7.52 3.20
C THR A 341 -2.18 6.89 3.81
N PHE A 342 -3.02 7.69 4.47
CA PHE A 342 -4.29 7.23 5.00
C PHE A 342 -5.20 6.69 3.88
N VAL A 343 -5.41 7.47 2.82
CA VAL A 343 -6.29 7.13 1.70
C VAL A 343 -5.81 5.88 0.97
N GLU A 344 -4.51 5.76 0.71
CA GLU A 344 -3.91 4.60 0.04
C GLU A 344 -4.13 3.31 0.85
N LYS A 345 -3.78 3.32 2.14
CA LYS A 345 -3.95 2.18 3.05
C LYS A 345 -5.43 1.75 3.13
N HIS A 346 -6.33 2.72 3.30
CA HIS A 346 -7.77 2.47 3.39
C HIS A 346 -8.39 2.04 2.05
N ASN A 347 -7.82 2.45 0.91
CA ASN A 347 -8.23 1.91 -0.38
C ASN A 347 -7.90 0.42 -0.49
N ARG A 348 -6.71 -0.02 -0.06
CA ARG A 348 -6.36 -1.44 -0.03
C ARG A 348 -7.25 -2.23 0.94
N TYR A 349 -7.41 -1.72 2.16
CA TYR A 349 -8.22 -2.37 3.19
C TYR A 349 -9.69 -2.47 2.81
N SER A 350 -10.24 -1.46 2.12
CA SER A 350 -11.64 -1.52 1.66
C SER A 350 -11.86 -2.57 0.58
N THR A 351 -10.85 -2.86 -0.27
CA THR A 351 -10.92 -3.98 -1.21
C THR A 351 -10.94 -5.31 -0.47
N TRP A 352 -10.08 -5.46 0.54
CA TRP A 352 -10.02 -6.67 1.36
C TRP A 352 -11.32 -6.87 2.14
N GLU A 353 -11.84 -5.85 2.82
CA GLU A 353 -13.09 -5.93 3.60
C GLU A 353 -14.30 -6.24 2.69
N ALA A 354 -14.36 -5.63 1.51
CA ALA A 354 -15.44 -5.91 0.54
C ALA A 354 -15.42 -7.37 0.07
N ALA A 355 -14.24 -7.95 -0.13
CA ALA A 355 -14.12 -9.36 -0.47
C ALA A 355 -14.41 -10.28 0.73
N ALA A 356 -14.03 -9.87 1.94
CA ALA A 356 -14.30 -10.59 3.19
C ALA A 356 -15.80 -10.66 3.52
N ALA A 357 -16.54 -9.57 3.23
CA ALA A 357 -17.95 -9.43 3.57
C ALA A 357 -18.84 -10.54 2.96
N GLY A 358 -18.48 -11.04 1.77
CA GLY A 358 -19.18 -12.17 1.15
C GLY A 358 -19.05 -13.49 1.92
N LYS A 359 -17.91 -13.73 2.60
CA LYS A 359 -17.61 -14.99 3.31
C LYS A 359 -17.87 -14.94 4.82
N LEU A 360 -17.76 -13.77 5.44
CA LEU A 360 -18.12 -13.55 6.85
C LEU A 360 -19.61 -13.80 7.13
N HIS A 361 -20.46 -13.81 6.10
CA HIS A 361 -21.86 -14.19 6.20
C HIS A 361 -22.11 -15.71 6.11
N GLU A 362 -21.16 -16.50 5.61
CA GLU A 362 -21.36 -17.93 5.32
C GLU A 362 -20.66 -18.91 6.29
N ARG A 363 -19.64 -18.48 7.05
CA ARG A 363 -18.91 -19.36 7.97
C ARG A 363 -19.29 -19.09 9.44
N GLU A 364 -20.31 -19.79 9.94
CA GLU A 364 -20.43 -20.09 11.37
C GLU A 364 -19.62 -21.38 11.67
N GLY A 365 -18.42 -21.24 12.25
CA GLY A 365 -17.56 -22.39 12.58
C GLY A 365 -16.64 -22.13 13.77
N GLU A 366 -16.06 -23.21 14.32
CA GLU A 366 -15.31 -23.28 15.60
C GLU A 366 -14.11 -22.33 15.76
N LYS A 367 -13.58 -21.76 14.66
CA LYS A 367 -12.39 -20.90 14.66
C LYS A 367 -12.67 -19.39 14.57
N THR A 368 -13.93 -18.97 14.71
CA THR A 368 -14.34 -17.55 14.67
C THR A 368 -15.26 -17.21 15.84
N LEU A 369 -15.02 -16.09 16.53
CA LEU A 369 -15.91 -15.62 17.61
C LEU A 369 -17.33 -15.35 17.07
N ARG A 370 -18.33 -16.00 17.68
CA ARG A 370 -19.74 -15.98 17.25
C ARG A 370 -20.40 -14.63 17.54
N ALA A 371 -21.31 -14.18 16.67
CA ALA A 371 -22.08 -12.94 16.88
C ALA A 371 -23.37 -13.24 17.65
N ARG A 372 -23.44 -12.86 18.94
CA ARG A 372 -24.61 -13.07 19.81
C ARG A 372 -25.11 -11.73 20.37
N PRO A 373 -26.43 -11.43 20.37
CA PRO A 373 -26.99 -10.17 20.89
C PRO A 373 -26.74 -9.97 22.39
N PHE A 374 -26.61 -11.05 23.16
CA PHE A 374 -26.36 -11.05 24.60
C PHE A 374 -25.05 -11.78 24.97
N GLY A 375 -24.05 -11.74 24.08
CA GLY A 375 -22.73 -12.33 24.29
C GLY A 375 -21.72 -11.38 24.96
N ASN A 376 -20.45 -11.75 24.95
CA ASN A 376 -19.36 -10.89 25.45
C ASN A 376 -19.28 -9.57 24.66
N ALA A 377 -18.66 -8.52 25.20
CA ALA A 377 -18.62 -7.17 24.59
C ALA A 377 -18.13 -7.15 23.11
N VAL A 378 -17.29 -8.12 22.72
CA VAL A 378 -16.82 -8.32 21.33
C VAL A 378 -17.89 -8.99 20.46
N GLU A 379 -18.63 -9.97 20.99
CA GLU A 379 -19.72 -10.68 20.31
C GLU A 379 -20.92 -9.77 20.06
N GLY A 380 -21.28 -8.94 21.05
CA GLY A 380 -22.34 -7.93 20.93
C GLY A 380 -21.99 -6.84 19.90
N LYS A 381 -20.73 -6.39 19.86
CA LYS A 381 -20.23 -5.47 18.80
C LYS A 381 -20.28 -6.10 17.42
N ARG A 382 -19.97 -7.39 17.26
CA ARG A 382 -20.11 -8.11 15.98
C ARG A 382 -21.58 -8.24 15.55
N TRP A 383 -22.51 -8.47 16.48
CA TRP A 383 -23.96 -8.51 16.20
C TRP A 383 -24.49 -7.14 15.76
N LEU A 384 -24.13 -6.06 16.47
CA LEU A 384 -24.44 -4.68 16.08
C LEU A 384 -23.85 -4.32 14.70
N LYS A 385 -22.62 -4.79 14.40
CA LYS A 385 -22.00 -4.63 13.07
C LYS A 385 -22.82 -5.35 11.99
N LYS A 386 -23.34 -6.55 12.26
CA LYS A 386 -24.20 -7.33 11.32
C LYS A 386 -25.55 -6.64 11.04
N LEU A 387 -26.13 -5.96 12.02
CA LEU A 387 -27.31 -5.12 11.82
C LEU A 387 -26.98 -3.83 11.06
N ALA A 388 -25.91 -3.14 11.46
CA ALA A 388 -25.43 -1.92 10.81
C ALA A 388 -25.07 -2.16 9.34
N THR A 389 -24.57 -3.35 8.97
CA THR A 389 -24.27 -3.70 7.57
C THR A 389 -25.49 -3.71 6.66
N ARG A 390 -26.71 -3.84 7.20
CA ARG A 390 -27.97 -3.83 6.44
C ARG A 390 -28.67 -2.46 6.41
N ALA A 391 -28.15 -1.46 7.12
CA ALA A 391 -28.79 -0.15 7.22
C ALA A 391 -28.67 0.66 5.91
N PRO A 392 -29.72 1.42 5.50
CA PRO A 392 -29.58 2.41 4.44
C PRO A 392 -28.64 3.54 4.87
N PHE A 393 -27.93 4.16 3.92
CA PHE A 393 -27.03 5.30 4.17
C PHE A 393 -25.89 5.05 5.20
N ARG A 394 -25.43 3.80 5.34
CA ARG A 394 -24.29 3.39 6.18
C ARG A 394 -23.12 4.40 6.28
N PRO A 395 -22.58 4.97 5.19
CA PRO A 395 -21.51 5.95 5.28
C PRO A 395 -21.88 7.20 6.11
N SER A 396 -23.08 7.72 5.89
CA SER A 396 -23.60 8.89 6.62
C SER A 396 -23.85 8.56 8.08
N LEU A 397 -24.41 7.37 8.37
CA LEU A 397 -24.59 6.90 9.75
C LEU A 397 -23.25 6.70 10.46
N ARG A 398 -22.23 6.19 9.77
CA ARG A 398 -20.87 6.06 10.31
C ARG A 398 -20.28 7.43 10.65
N PHE A 399 -20.47 8.44 9.79
CA PHE A 399 -20.08 9.82 10.11
C PHE A 399 -20.79 10.31 11.38
N LEU A 400 -22.12 10.23 11.44
CA LEU A 400 -22.90 10.71 12.59
C LEU A 400 -22.51 9.99 13.89
N TYR A 401 -22.29 8.68 13.82
CA TYR A 401 -21.84 7.89 14.95
C TYR A 401 -20.47 8.34 15.46
N HIS A 402 -19.48 8.48 14.59
CA HIS A 402 -18.13 8.88 15.04
C HIS A 402 -18.04 10.36 15.42
N TYR A 403 -18.73 11.23 14.69
CA TYR A 403 -18.63 12.67 14.90
C TYR A 403 -19.50 13.15 16.07
N ILE A 404 -20.76 12.70 16.17
CA ILE A 404 -21.70 13.15 17.20
C ILE A 404 -21.67 12.21 18.41
N TRP A 405 -22.00 10.93 18.22
CA TRP A 405 -22.16 9.99 19.33
C TRP A 405 -20.84 9.69 20.04
N LYS A 406 -19.76 9.48 19.28
CA LYS A 406 -18.40 9.33 19.81
C LYS A 406 -17.71 10.67 20.04
N GLN A 407 -18.46 11.78 20.03
CA GLN A 407 -17.98 13.13 20.37
C GLN A 407 -16.76 13.59 19.58
N GLY A 408 -16.60 13.14 18.32
CA GLY A 408 -15.49 13.55 17.46
C GLY A 408 -15.39 15.06 17.24
N PHE A 409 -16.49 15.81 17.37
CA PHE A 409 -16.47 17.27 17.34
C PHE A 409 -15.54 17.90 18.42
N ARG A 410 -15.25 17.19 19.52
CA ARG A 410 -14.35 17.66 20.58
C ARG A 410 -12.88 17.64 20.19
N ASP A 411 -12.51 16.85 19.17
CA ASP A 411 -11.17 16.85 18.58
C ASP A 411 -11.02 17.95 17.49
N GLY A 412 -12.00 18.85 17.38
CA GLY A 412 -11.97 20.00 16.46
C GLY A 412 -11.89 19.60 14.98
N TYR A 413 -11.06 20.32 14.23
CA TYR A 413 -10.87 20.07 12.78
C TYR A 413 -10.37 18.64 12.50
N ARG A 414 -9.46 18.12 13.31
CA ARG A 414 -8.90 16.76 13.16
C ARG A 414 -10.00 15.71 13.26
N GLY A 415 -10.86 15.84 14.26
CA GLY A 415 -12.00 14.94 14.46
C GLY A 415 -13.00 14.99 13.31
N TRP A 416 -13.30 16.19 12.80
CA TRP A 416 -14.15 16.36 11.63
C TRP A 416 -13.57 15.67 10.38
N VAL A 417 -12.28 15.90 10.08
CA VAL A 417 -11.59 15.28 8.93
C VAL A 417 -11.57 13.76 9.08
N LEU A 418 -11.16 13.25 10.24
CA LEU A 418 -11.08 11.81 10.49
C LEU A 418 -12.46 11.14 10.32
N CYS A 419 -13.51 11.70 10.89
CA CYS A 419 -14.86 11.16 10.77
C CYS A 419 -15.35 11.14 9.31
N ARG A 420 -15.02 12.17 8.50
CA ARG A 420 -15.31 12.19 7.06
C ARG A 420 -14.56 11.10 6.32
N LEU A 421 -13.28 10.90 6.64
CA LEU A 421 -12.47 9.84 6.05
C LEU A 421 -12.99 8.44 6.41
N LEU A 422 -13.46 8.22 7.64
CA LEU A 422 -14.09 6.96 8.05
C LEU A 422 -15.39 6.68 7.30
N ALA A 423 -16.20 7.72 7.07
CA ALA A 423 -17.41 7.60 6.26
C ALA A 423 -17.07 7.33 4.78
N TRP A 424 -16.05 7.99 4.23
CA TRP A 424 -15.55 7.69 2.90
C TRP A 424 -15.04 6.25 2.79
N TYR A 425 -14.30 5.77 3.79
CA TYR A 425 -13.82 4.39 3.86
C TYR A 425 -14.97 3.37 3.81
N GLU A 426 -16.02 3.57 4.61
CA GLU A 426 -17.24 2.76 4.58
C GLU A 426 -17.93 2.78 3.22
N ARG A 427 -17.97 3.95 2.58
CA ARG A 427 -18.53 4.08 1.22
C ARG A 427 -17.73 3.28 0.21
N MET A 428 -16.40 3.28 0.30
CA MET A 428 -15.55 2.51 -0.61
C MET A 428 -15.77 1.00 -0.47
N ILE A 429 -15.94 0.49 0.76
CA ILE A 429 -16.28 -0.92 0.99
C ILE A 429 -17.58 -1.28 0.26
N LEU A 430 -18.65 -0.52 0.51
CA LEU A 430 -19.97 -0.75 -0.11
C LEU A 430 -19.95 -0.71 -1.63
N LEU A 431 -19.22 0.25 -2.21
CA LEU A 431 -19.12 0.38 -3.66
C LEU A 431 -18.39 -0.82 -4.28
N LYS A 432 -17.32 -1.30 -3.63
CA LYS A 432 -16.56 -2.46 -4.08
C LYS A 432 -17.33 -3.77 -3.92
N GLU A 433 -18.10 -3.94 -2.85
CA GLU A 433 -19.02 -5.08 -2.68
C GLU A 433 -20.04 -5.14 -3.84
N ARG A 434 -20.65 -3.99 -4.17
CA ARG A 434 -21.59 -3.89 -5.29
C ARG A 434 -20.93 -4.14 -6.64
N GLU A 435 -19.73 -3.59 -6.85
CA GLU A 435 -18.94 -3.82 -8.06
C GLU A 435 -18.65 -5.32 -8.24
N ALA A 436 -18.19 -6.00 -7.18
CA ALA A 436 -17.93 -7.44 -7.22
C ALA A 436 -19.20 -8.25 -7.53
N THR A 437 -20.33 -7.92 -6.89
CA THR A 437 -21.63 -8.57 -7.14
C THR A 437 -22.09 -8.36 -8.58
N ALA A 438 -21.92 -7.16 -9.13
CA ALA A 438 -22.27 -6.86 -10.51
C ALA A 438 -21.40 -7.66 -11.49
N ARG A 439 -20.08 -7.72 -11.27
CA ARG A 439 -19.16 -8.52 -12.10
C ARG A 439 -19.51 -10.01 -12.11
N ALA A 440 -19.85 -10.57 -10.95
CA ALA A 440 -20.24 -11.98 -10.83
C ALA A 440 -21.49 -12.32 -11.69
N ARG A 441 -22.47 -11.40 -11.75
CA ARG A 441 -23.67 -11.54 -12.60
C ARG A 441 -23.36 -11.46 -14.10
N PHE A 442 -22.33 -10.72 -14.49
CA PHE A 442 -21.91 -10.65 -15.90
C PHE A 442 -21.16 -11.91 -16.36
N THR A 443 -20.38 -12.54 -15.49
CA THR A 443 -19.68 -13.80 -15.79
C THR A 443 -20.59 -15.03 -15.87
N SER A 444 -21.83 -14.96 -15.38
CA SER A 444 -22.80 -16.06 -15.42
C SER A 444 -23.67 -16.10 -16.68
N TYR A 445 -23.43 -15.24 -17.68
CA TYR A 445 -24.11 -15.35 -18.97
C TYR A 445 -23.48 -16.51 -19.77
N PRO A 446 -24.26 -17.52 -20.20
CA PRO A 446 -23.73 -18.57 -21.05
C PRO A 446 -23.28 -17.94 -22.37
N THR A 447 -22.01 -18.14 -22.73
CA THR A 447 -21.57 -17.99 -24.11
C THR A 447 -22.41 -18.96 -24.94
N THR A 448 -23.31 -18.42 -25.77
CA THR A 448 -24.02 -19.20 -26.78
C THR A 448 -22.99 -19.98 -27.60
N PRO A 449 -23.15 -21.31 -27.76
CA PRO A 449 -22.32 -22.05 -28.70
C PRO A 449 -22.61 -21.52 -30.10
N GLY A 450 -21.57 -21.04 -30.79
CA GLY A 450 -21.62 -20.68 -32.20
C GLY A 450 -21.34 -21.88 -33.09
#